data_AF-A0A7Y4D4R0-F1
#
_entry.id   AF-A0A7Y4D4R0-F1
#
_cell.length_a   1.000
_cell.length_b   1.000
_cell.length_c   1.000
_cell.angle_alpha   90.00
_cell.angle_beta   90.00
_cell.angle_gamma   90.00
#
_symmetry.space_group_name_H-M   'P 1'
#
loop_
_entity.id
_entity.type
_entity.pdbx_description
1 polymer ?
#
loop_
_entity_poly.entity_id
_entity_poly.type
_entity_poly.pdbx_seq_one_letter_code
_entity_poly.pdbx_strand_id
1 'polypeptide(L)' 'MEEEMIDYSNDLMSLFEVNERCEKHIISNYSIGKQLTLERTGTDEQKLIMHAFIDACRAWANSEHPKVNELYEIQP' A
#
# COMPACT_ATOMS: atom_id res chain seq x y z
N MET A 1 11.75 -35.81 14.14
CA MET A 1 12.13 -34.95 13.00
C MET A 1 11.48 -33.63 13.33
N GLU A 2 12.25 -32.69 13.88
CA GLU A 2 11.76 -31.39 14.32
C GLU A 2 11.30 -30.63 13.07
N GLU A 3 10.02 -30.27 13.01
CA GLU A 3 9.48 -29.38 11.99
C GLU A 3 10.06 -28.00 12.26
N GLU A 4 11.16 -27.67 11.59
CA GLU A 4 11.63 -26.28 11.51
C GLU A 4 10.49 -25.46 10.90
N MET A 5 9.80 -24.67 11.73
CA MET A 5 8.94 -23.59 11.26
C MET A 5 9.83 -22.64 10.46
N ILE A 6 9.76 -22.73 9.13
CA ILE A 6 10.44 -21.80 8.24
C ILE A 6 9.84 -20.42 8.50
N ASP A 7 10.61 -19.56 9.15
CA ASP A 7 10.26 -18.17 9.39
C ASP A 7 10.42 -17.37 8.08
N TYR A 8 9.33 -17.27 7.32
CA TYR A 8 9.26 -16.45 6.11
C TYR A 8 9.20 -14.95 6.41
N SER A 9 9.41 -14.49 7.65
CA SER A 9 9.45 -13.05 7.97
C SER A 9 10.55 -12.29 7.22
N ASN A 10 11.47 -13.03 6.59
CA ASN A 10 12.64 -12.50 5.89
C ASN A 10 12.70 -12.87 4.40
N ASP A 11 11.59 -13.34 3.81
CA ASP A 11 11.50 -13.44 2.35
C ASP A 11 11.53 -12.01 1.79
N LEU A 12 12.73 -11.61 1.37
CA LEU A 12 13.01 -10.31 0.79
C LEU A 12 12.14 -10.17 -0.45
N MET A 13 10.99 -9.51 -0.32
CA MET A 13 10.14 -9.23 -1.48
C MET A 13 10.97 -8.47 -2.50
N SER A 14 10.88 -8.89 -3.76
CA SER A 14 11.48 -8.11 -4.82
C SER A 14 10.84 -6.73 -4.87
N LEU A 15 11.60 -5.71 -5.30
CA LEU A 15 11.05 -4.37 -5.51
C LEU A 15 9.83 -4.38 -6.44
N PHE A 16 9.79 -5.33 -7.38
CA PHE A 16 8.64 -5.53 -8.25
C PHE A 16 7.39 -5.94 -7.47
N GLU A 17 7.49 -6.95 -6.59
CA GLU A 17 6.36 -7.42 -5.78
C GLU A 17 5.88 -6.37 -4.78
N VAL A 18 6.81 -5.62 -4.17
CA VAL A 18 6.49 -4.51 -3.26
C VAL A 18 5.64 -3.46 -3.98
N ASN A 19 6.11 -3.00 -5.15
CA ASN A 19 5.40 -2.00 -5.94
C ASN A 19 4.04 -2.53 -6.43
N GLU A 20 3.98 -3.77 -6.92
CA GLU A 20 2.74 -4.37 -7.40
C GLU A 20 1.68 -4.44 -6.28
N ARG A 21 2.09 -4.82 -5.06
CA ARG A 21 1.20 -4.87 -3.90
C ARG A 21 0.72 -3.48 -3.48
N CYS A 22 1.63 -2.51 -3.43
CA CYS A 22 1.29 -1.12 -3.14
C CYS A 22 0.24 -0.59 -4.12
N GLU A 23 0.47 -0.77 -5.42
CA GLU A 23 -0.46 -0.34 -6.46
C GLU A 23 -1.81 -1.03 -6.36
N LYS A 24 -1.83 -2.36 -6.12
CA LYS A 24 -3.08 -3.12 -5.93
C LYS A 24 -3.88 -2.60 -4.73
N HIS A 25 -3.22 -2.27 -3.61
CA HIS A 25 -3.88 -1.74 -2.41
C HIS A 25 -4.40 -0.32 -2.60
N ILE A 26 -3.65 0.52 -3.33
CA ILE A 26 -4.12 1.85 -3.73
C ILE A 26 -5.37 1.73 -4.60
N ILE A 27 -5.33 0.89 -5.64
CA ILE A 27 -6.41 0.75 -6.62
C ILE A 27 -7.67 0.11 -6.00
N SER A 28 -7.52 -0.81 -5.03
CA SER A 28 -8.66 -1.44 -4.35
C SER A 28 -9.48 -0.44 -3.52
N ASN A 29 -8.84 0.58 -2.95
CA ASN A 29 -9.50 1.62 -2.14
C ASN A 29 -9.86 2.87 -2.95
N TYR A 30 -8.97 3.25 -3.87
CA TYR A 30 -9.09 4.39 -4.77
C TYR A 30 -8.75 3.97 -6.19
N SER A 31 -9.74 3.43 -6.91
CA SER A 31 -9.60 3.18 -8.34
C SER A 31 -9.25 4.48 -9.09
N ILE A 32 -8.59 4.36 -10.25
CA ILE A 32 -8.19 5.54 -11.04
C ILE A 32 -9.37 6.49 -11.33
N GLY A 33 -10.54 5.95 -11.67
CA GLY A 33 -11.75 6.74 -11.87
C GLY A 33 -12.22 7.49 -10.62
N LYS A 34 -12.11 6.87 -9.44
CA LYS A 34 -12.41 7.51 -8.15
C LYS A 34 -11.39 8.62 -7.85
N GLN A 35 -10.10 8.39 -8.07
CA GLN A 35 -9.06 9.41 -7.88
C GLN A 35 -9.33 10.64 -8.75
N LEU A 36 -9.54 10.43 -10.06
CA LEU A 36 -9.85 11.52 -11.00
C LEU A 36 -11.13 12.28 -10.64
N THR A 37 -12.13 11.60 -10.11
CA THR A 37 -13.38 12.23 -9.68
C THR A 37 -13.17 13.10 -8.45
N LEU A 38 -12.39 12.62 -7.48
CA LEU A 38 -12.04 13.39 -6.28
C LEU A 38 -11.17 14.60 -6.64
N GLU A 39 -10.21 14.47 -7.55
CA GLU A 39 -9.44 15.60 -8.05
C GLU A 39 -10.33 16.69 -8.67
N ARG A 40 -11.28 16.27 -9.51
CA ARG A 40 -12.14 17.18 -10.27
C ARG A 40 -13.21 17.86 -9.41
N THR A 41 -13.81 17.13 -8.46
CA THR A 41 -15.04 17.57 -7.78
C THR A 41 -15.07 17.31 -6.27
N GLY A 42 -14.08 16.61 -5.73
CA GLY A 42 -13.99 16.34 -4.29
C GLY A 42 -13.71 17.61 -3.49
N THR A 43 -14.11 17.59 -2.21
CA THR A 43 -13.73 18.62 -1.25
C THR A 43 -12.23 18.54 -0.95
N ASP A 44 -11.66 19.63 -0.45
CA ASP A 44 -10.24 19.66 -0.05
C ASP A 44 -9.92 18.57 0.99
N GLU A 45 -10.84 18.33 1.92
CA GLU A 45 -10.72 17.26 2.92
C GLU A 45 -10.69 15.86 2.27
N GLN A 46 -11.57 15.59 1.30
CA GLN A 46 -11.58 14.30 0.59
C GLN A 46 -10.31 14.06 -0.21
N LYS A 47 -9.77 15.12 -0.85
CA LYS A 47 -8.49 15.06 -1.58
C LYS A 47 -7.34 14.81 -0.61
N LEU A 48 -7.32 15.53 0.52
CA LEU A 48 -6.31 15.38 1.56
C LEU A 48 -6.26 13.94 2.09
N ILE A 49 -7.41 13.36 2.42
CA ILE A 49 -7.53 11.97 2.89
C ILE A 49 -6.99 11.00 1.83
N MET A 50 -7.42 11.15 0.58
CA MET A 50 -6.95 10.30 -0.53
C MET A 50 -5.42 10.39 -0.72
N HIS A 51 -4.86 11.60 -0.73
CA HIS A 51 -3.43 11.80 -0.87
C HIS A 51 -2.65 11.20 0.30
N ALA A 52 -3.10 11.46 1.53
CA ALA A 52 -2.47 10.91 2.74
C ALA A 52 -2.41 9.37 2.70
N PHE A 53 -3.49 8.72 2.27
CA PHE A 53 -3.53 7.28 2.09
C PHE A 53 -2.55 6.78 1.02
N ILE A 54 -2.55 7.40 -0.16
CA ILE A 54 -1.64 7.04 -1.27
C ILE A 54 -0.18 7.23 -0.86
N ASP A 55 0.13 8.33 -0.20
CA ASP A 55 1.48 8.65 0.26
C ASP A 55 1.95 7.68 1.35
N ALA A 56 1.08 7.28 2.27
CA ALA A 56 1.39 6.24 3.25
C ALA A 56 1.71 4.89 2.58
N CYS A 57 0.93 4.47 1.59
CA CYS A 57 1.20 3.25 0.82
C CYS A 57 2.56 3.32 0.10
N ARG A 58 2.89 4.47 -0.49
CA ARG A 58 4.17 4.71 -1.16
C ARG A 58 5.34 4.77 -0.18
N ALA A 59 5.14 5.34 1.01
CA ALA A 59 6.14 5.36 2.06
C ALA A 59 6.47 3.94 2.53
N TRP A 60 5.46 3.08 2.69
CA TRP A 60 5.66 1.65 2.94
C TRP A 60 6.50 0.99 1.84
N ALA A 61 6.15 1.18 0.58
CA ALA A 61 6.85 0.57 -0.55
C ALA A 61 8.33 1.00 -0.67
N ASN A 62 8.66 2.21 -0.21
CA ASN A 62 10.02 2.77 -0.22
C ASN A 62 10.80 2.51 1.08
N SER A 63 10.24 1.76 2.03
CA SER A 63 10.95 1.39 3.26
C SER A 63 12.07 0.38 2.98
N GLU A 64 13.06 0.30 3.87
CA GLU A 64 14.22 -0.59 3.71
C GLU A 64 13.81 -2.08 3.77
N HIS A 65 12.81 -2.40 4.59
CA HIS A 65 12.30 -3.75 4.83
C HIS A 65 10.76 -3.75 4.93
N PRO A 66 10.04 -3.54 3.81
CA PRO A 66 8.59 -3.48 3.81
C PRO A 66 8.00 -4.82 4.23
N LYS A 67 7.15 -4.84 5.27
CA LYS A 67 6.44 -6.06 5.66
C LYS A 67 5.02 -6.04 5.11
N VAL A 68 4.58 -7.16 4.56
CA VAL A 68 3.28 -7.25 3.89
C VAL A 68 2.10 -6.91 4.81
N ASN A 69 2.16 -7.30 6.08
CA ASN A 69 1.10 -7.01 7.05
C ASN A 69 0.95 -5.49 7.29
N GLU A 70 2.04 -4.74 7.31
CA GLU A 70 2.04 -3.29 7.54
C GLU A 70 1.30 -2.54 6.42
N LEU A 71 1.34 -3.03 5.18
CA LEU A 71 0.57 -2.44 4.08
C LEU A 71 -0.93 -2.42 4.37
N TYR A 72 -1.45 -3.52 4.91
CA TYR A 72 -2.88 -3.68 5.14
C TYR A 72 -3.37 -2.94 6.40
N GLU A 73 -2.46 -2.48 7.25
CA GLU A 73 -2.77 -1.58 8.36
C GLU A 73 -3.01 -0.14 7.87
N ILE A 74 -2.51 0.22 6.68
CA ILE A 74 -2.76 1.51 6.05
C ILE A 74 -4.19 1.52 5.49
N GLN A 75 -5.04 2.36 6.08
CA GLN A 75 -6.45 2.54 5.71
C GLN A 75 -6.71 3.99 5.27
N PRO A 76 -7.66 4.22 4.34
CA PRO A 76 -8.13 5.55 3.96
C PRO A 76 -8.67 6.38 5.13
#